data_AF-A0AAD7XPE0-F1
#
_entry.id   AF-A0AAD7XPE0-F1
#
_cell.length_a   1.000
_cell.length_b   1.000
_cell.length_c   1.000
_cell.angle_alpha   90.00
_cell.angle_beta   90.00
_cell.angle_gamma   90.00
#
_symmetry.space_group_name_H-M   'P 1'
#
loop_
_entity.id
_entity.type
_entity.pdbx_description
1 polymer ?
#
loop_
_entity_poly.entity_id
_entity_poly.type
_entity_poly.pdbx_seq_one_letter_code
_entity_poly.pdbx_strand_id
1 'polypeptide(L)'
;MIAADRAELESRLKQLTLQIREKEASENRFVPVFAAQVTVFTDNFAVLSTQAAFLCGLGFSGLTMVPSWQRSDEDPSKAYLLVFYTLASISIGFNILTMAISSWCMIFGPGLAIRGPDGSMSRAVAGMYQERKWALRFFWFGILFIMLSSIALGWLKFDAYIAASMTTVFLVFIVAMTYYMTNVTRPRFRFPKDHSRRPKAFFVDGYDPETGKFEGTTATPGTAETASNAGDLNTNARSSRSQSTRFSTAPTLSSRRGQQPTDFNQGDEQREATSKALREINWLLGQGLLTPEEAAAQKAAAIRNHLGDTTSEAASERPSKPSRRPSFFRSSSTTKKPTPAA
;
A
#
# COMPACT_ATOMS: atom_id res chain seq x y z
N MET A 1 -20.09 -57.42 -27.35
CA MET A 1 -20.86 -56.35 -26.68
C MET A 1 -20.07 -55.72 -25.52
N ILE A 2 -19.63 -56.48 -24.52
CA ILE A 2 -18.92 -55.95 -23.31
C ILE A 2 -17.65 -55.12 -23.62
N ALA A 3 -16.86 -55.50 -24.64
CA ALA A 3 -15.64 -54.78 -24.98
C ALA A 3 -15.90 -53.37 -25.56
N ALA A 4 -17.04 -53.16 -26.23
CA ALA A 4 -17.40 -51.87 -26.80
C ALA A 4 -17.83 -50.88 -25.71
N ASP A 5 -18.66 -51.33 -24.75
CA ASP A 5 -19.09 -50.51 -23.61
C ASP A 5 -17.90 -50.06 -22.76
N ARG A 6 -16.91 -50.94 -22.58
CA ARG A 6 -15.68 -50.60 -21.84
C ARG A 6 -14.88 -49.50 -22.55
N ALA A 7 -14.70 -49.61 -23.87
CA ALA A 7 -13.98 -48.60 -24.64
C ALA A 7 -14.70 -47.24 -24.60
N GLU A 8 -16.03 -47.25 -24.65
CA GLU A 8 -16.82 -46.03 -24.52
C GLU A 8 -16.66 -45.38 -23.13
N LEU A 9 -16.76 -46.15 -22.05
CA LEU A 9 -16.55 -45.67 -20.68
C LEU A 9 -15.15 -45.07 -20.49
N GLU A 10 -14.11 -45.73 -21.01
CA GLU A 10 -12.73 -45.22 -20.93
C GLU A 10 -12.57 -43.89 -21.69
N SER A 11 -13.25 -43.72 -22.82
CA SER A 11 -13.25 -42.44 -23.56
C SER A 11 -13.94 -41.32 -22.79
N ARG A 12 -15.10 -41.59 -22.17
CA ARG A 12 -15.85 -40.61 -21.35
C ARG A 12 -15.06 -40.20 -20.11
N LEU A 13 -14.38 -41.13 -19.46
CA LEU A 13 -13.53 -40.83 -18.29
C LEU A 13 -12.33 -39.94 -18.65
N LYS A 14 -11.67 -40.21 -19.78
CA LYS A 14 -10.58 -39.35 -20.28
C LYS A 14 -11.08 -37.95 -20.58
N GLN A 15 -12.24 -37.83 -21.22
CA GLN A 15 -12.82 -36.54 -21.56
C GLN A 15 -13.22 -35.73 -20.31
N LEU A 16 -13.81 -36.38 -19.29
CA LEU A 16 -14.13 -35.74 -18.02
C LEU A 16 -12.88 -35.27 -17.27
N THR A 17 -11.81 -36.06 -17.27
CA THR A 17 -10.55 -35.70 -16.60
C THR A 17 -9.89 -34.48 -17.26
N LEU A 18 -9.99 -34.36 -18.58
CA LEU A 18 -9.52 -33.18 -19.30
C LEU A 18 -10.34 -31.93 -18.95
N GLN A 19 -11.67 -32.04 -18.92
CA GLN A 19 -12.53 -30.92 -18.52
C GLN A 19 -12.26 -30.43 -17.10
N ILE A 20 -11.98 -31.34 -16.15
CA ILE A 20 -11.62 -30.98 -14.77
C ILE A 20 -10.28 -30.22 -14.76
N ARG A 21 -9.26 -30.72 -15.47
CA ARG A 21 -7.95 -30.02 -15.55
C ARG A 21 -8.05 -28.65 -16.21
N GLU A 22 -8.84 -28.51 -17.27
CA GLU A 22 -9.05 -27.20 -17.91
C GLU A 22 -9.78 -26.24 -16.97
N LYS A 23 -10.78 -26.73 -16.23
CA LYS A 23 -11.48 -25.94 -15.22
C LYS A 23 -10.56 -25.52 -14.09
N GLU A 24 -9.75 -26.43 -13.54
CA GLU A 24 -8.75 -26.12 -12.52
C GLU A 24 -7.69 -25.14 -13.02
N ALA A 25 -7.20 -25.30 -14.26
CA ALA A 25 -6.24 -24.36 -14.86
C ALA A 25 -6.85 -22.98 -15.07
N SER A 26 -8.14 -22.91 -15.39
CA SER A 26 -8.87 -21.65 -15.50
C SER A 26 -9.04 -20.98 -14.13
N GLU A 27 -9.31 -21.76 -13.09
CA GLU A 27 -9.47 -21.29 -11.71
C GLU A 27 -8.13 -20.80 -11.13
N ASN A 28 -7.05 -21.55 -11.37
CA ASN A 28 -5.70 -21.19 -10.92
C ASN A 28 -5.15 -19.93 -11.58
N ARG A 29 -5.72 -19.48 -12.72
CA ARG A 29 -5.31 -18.23 -13.38
C ARG A 29 -5.81 -16.99 -12.62
N PHE A 30 -6.84 -17.10 -11.79
CA PHE A 30 -7.39 -15.95 -11.06
C PHE A 30 -6.57 -15.56 -9.84
N VAL A 31 -5.99 -16.54 -9.13
CA VAL A 31 -5.17 -16.32 -7.92
C VAL A 31 -4.04 -15.30 -8.14
N PRO A 32 -3.18 -15.41 -9.17
CA PRO A 32 -2.10 -14.44 -9.39
C PRO A 32 -2.62 -13.05 -9.75
N VAL A 33 -3.76 -12.97 -10.44
CA VAL A 33 -4.38 -11.68 -10.82
C VAL A 33 -4.85 -10.93 -9.57
N PHE A 34 -5.54 -11.61 -8.66
CA PHE A 34 -5.99 -10.99 -7.42
C PHE A 34 -4.82 -10.62 -6.50
N ALA A 35 -3.77 -11.45 -6.46
CA ALA A 35 -2.58 -11.14 -5.68
C ALA A 35 -1.92 -9.85 -6.19
N ALA A 36 -1.79 -9.72 -7.52
CA ALA A 36 -1.30 -8.50 -8.16
C ALA A 36 -2.21 -7.28 -7.93
N GLN A 37 -3.53 -7.47 -7.85
CA GLN A 37 -4.44 -6.37 -7.51
C GLN A 37 -4.22 -5.88 -6.08
N VAL A 38 -4.13 -6.79 -5.11
CA VAL A 38 -3.89 -6.45 -3.70
C VAL A 38 -2.57 -5.71 -3.53
N THR A 39 -1.50 -6.12 -4.22
CA THR A 39 -0.21 -5.40 -4.16
C THR A 39 -0.32 -3.99 -4.73
N VAL A 40 -0.96 -3.82 -5.89
CA VAL A 40 -1.21 -2.49 -6.48
C VAL A 40 -2.00 -1.59 -5.53
N PHE A 41 -3.00 -2.11 -4.81
CA PHE A 41 -3.73 -1.31 -3.81
C PHE A 41 -2.86 -0.93 -2.62
N THR A 42 -2.08 -1.88 -2.10
CA THR A 42 -1.15 -1.65 -0.98
C THR A 42 -0.13 -0.56 -1.33
N ASP A 43 0.47 -0.61 -2.52
CA ASP A 43 1.44 0.39 -2.98
C ASP A 43 0.79 1.78 -3.08
N ASN A 44 -0.43 1.86 -3.62
CA ASN A 44 -1.17 3.12 -3.69
C ASN A 44 -1.49 3.69 -2.30
N PHE A 45 -1.85 2.84 -1.34
CA PHE A 45 -2.10 3.27 0.05
C PHE A 45 -0.82 3.72 0.74
N ALA A 46 0.32 3.09 0.46
CA ALA A 46 1.62 3.52 0.99
C ALA A 46 1.99 4.92 0.48
N VAL A 47 1.82 5.18 -0.81
CA VAL A 47 2.04 6.52 -1.40
C VAL A 47 1.06 7.55 -0.82
N LEU A 48 -0.22 7.21 -0.69
CA LEU A 48 -1.22 8.11 -0.10
C LEU A 48 -0.90 8.44 1.37
N SER A 49 -0.47 7.44 2.14
CA SER A 49 -0.08 7.58 3.55
C SER A 49 1.11 8.51 3.72
N THR A 50 2.16 8.34 2.92
CA THR A 50 3.36 9.20 2.96
C THR A 50 3.06 10.65 2.59
N GLN A 51 2.20 10.88 1.59
CA GLN A 51 1.77 12.24 1.23
C GLN A 51 0.92 12.87 2.33
N ALA A 52 0.01 12.12 2.95
CA ALA A 52 -0.78 12.60 4.09
C ALA A 52 0.10 12.94 5.29
N ALA A 53 1.10 12.11 5.59
CA ALA A 53 2.07 12.36 6.66
C ALA A 53 2.88 13.64 6.41
N PHE A 54 3.30 13.89 5.16
CA PHE A 54 3.97 15.12 4.77
C PHE A 54 3.07 16.35 5.00
N LEU A 55 1.79 16.29 4.60
CA LEU A 55 0.82 17.38 4.84
C LEU A 55 0.56 17.61 6.33
N CYS A 56 0.50 16.56 7.14
CA CYS A 56 0.44 16.69 8.61
C CYS A 56 1.65 17.46 9.13
N GLY A 57 2.86 17.14 8.65
CA GLY A 57 4.09 17.83 9.02
C GLY A 57 4.06 19.32 8.69
N LEU A 58 3.57 19.68 7.49
CA LEU A 58 3.38 21.07 7.10
C LEU A 58 2.35 21.80 7.98
N GLY A 59 1.23 21.14 8.29
CA GLY A 59 0.22 21.70 9.20
C GLY A 59 0.77 21.93 10.59
N PHE A 60 1.48 20.96 11.14
CA PHE A 60 2.11 21.07 12.46
C PHE A 60 3.19 22.16 12.49
N SER A 61 4.01 22.27 11.44
CA SER A 61 4.98 23.37 11.31
C SER A 61 4.30 24.73 11.27
N GLY A 62 3.12 24.84 10.64
CA GLY A 62 2.33 26.07 10.65
C GLY A 62 1.82 26.43 12.05
N LEU A 63 1.44 25.42 12.85
CA LEU A 63 0.99 25.62 14.24
C LEU A 63 2.10 26.06 15.18
N THR A 64 3.32 25.54 15.00
CA THR A 64 4.47 25.81 15.87
C THR A 64 5.25 27.05 15.47
N MET A 65 5.03 27.58 14.27
CA MET A 65 5.65 28.81 13.83
C MET A 65 5.10 29.97 14.67
N VAL A 66 5.82 30.30 15.75
CA VAL A 66 5.45 31.39 16.65
C VAL A 66 5.40 32.69 15.85
N PRO A 67 4.26 33.38 15.82
CA PRO A 67 4.14 34.64 15.11
C PRO A 67 5.07 35.69 15.70
N SER A 68 6.02 36.17 14.90
CA SER A 68 6.96 37.22 15.33
C SER A 68 6.29 38.55 15.68
N TRP A 69 5.04 38.75 15.25
CA TRP A 69 4.22 39.94 15.52
C TRP A 69 3.57 39.96 16.90
N GLN A 70 3.67 38.89 17.70
CA GLN A 70 3.31 38.94 19.13
C GLN A 70 4.19 39.95 19.93
N ARG A 71 5.18 40.56 19.28
CA ARG A 71 6.03 41.63 19.81
C ARG A 71 5.59 43.05 19.43
N SER A 72 4.63 43.23 18.52
CA SER A 72 4.09 44.56 18.17
C SER A 72 2.78 44.77 18.91
N ASP A 73 2.60 45.93 19.55
CA ASP A 73 1.47 46.33 20.41
C ASP A 73 0.07 46.30 19.75
N GLU A 74 -0.02 45.94 18.47
CA GLU A 74 -1.30 45.80 17.77
C GLU A 74 -1.83 44.36 17.95
N ASP A 75 -2.75 44.18 18.89
CA ASP A 75 -3.42 42.90 19.11
C ASP A 75 -4.13 42.45 17.82
N PRO A 76 -3.68 41.36 17.16
CA PRO A 76 -4.38 40.84 15.99
C PRO A 76 -5.78 40.41 16.41
N SER A 77 -6.74 40.54 15.49
CA SER A 77 -8.12 40.15 15.80
C SER A 77 -8.16 38.67 16.19
N LYS A 78 -8.63 38.40 17.42
CA LYS A 78 -8.69 37.04 18.01
C LYS A 78 -9.47 36.06 17.12
N ALA A 79 -10.37 36.59 16.29
CA ALA A 79 -11.14 35.83 15.33
C ALA A 79 -10.26 35.14 14.26
N TYR A 80 -9.31 35.86 13.63
CA TYR A 80 -8.44 35.25 12.61
C TYR A 80 -7.51 34.20 13.20
N LEU A 81 -7.01 34.46 14.41
CA LEU A 81 -6.19 33.51 15.15
C LEU A 81 -6.96 32.20 15.41
N LEU A 82 -8.20 32.30 15.90
CA LEU A 82 -9.06 31.14 16.15
C LEU A 82 -9.37 30.38 14.86
N VAL A 83 -9.70 31.10 13.77
CA VAL A 83 -9.97 30.48 12.46
C VAL A 83 -8.73 29.74 11.93
N PHE A 84 -7.55 30.34 12.03
CA PHE A 84 -6.30 29.69 11.63
C PHE A 84 -6.06 28.39 12.41
N TYR A 85 -6.04 28.45 13.75
CA TYR A 85 -5.75 27.29 14.60
C TYR A 85 -6.76 26.15 14.43
N THR A 86 -8.04 26.49 14.26
CA THR A 86 -9.10 25.49 14.05
C THR A 86 -8.97 24.81 12.69
N LEU A 87 -8.77 25.58 11.60
CA LEU A 87 -8.59 25.01 10.25
C LEU A 87 -7.33 24.15 10.14
N ALA A 88 -6.21 24.60 10.72
CA ALA A 88 -4.96 23.84 10.77
C ALA A 88 -5.14 22.51 11.52
N SER A 89 -5.79 22.54 12.68
CA SER A 89 -6.04 21.34 13.49
C SER A 89 -6.97 20.34 12.79
N ILE A 90 -8.03 20.84 12.15
CA ILE A 90 -8.95 20.01 11.36
C ILE A 90 -8.21 19.37 10.18
N SER A 91 -7.35 20.12 9.49
CA SER A 91 -6.53 19.59 8.39
C SER A 91 -5.62 18.45 8.84
N ILE A 92 -4.89 18.63 9.95
CA ILE A 92 -4.03 17.59 10.52
C ILE A 92 -4.87 16.36 10.89
N GLY A 93 -6.04 16.56 11.52
CA GLY A 93 -6.96 15.48 11.86
C GLY A 93 -7.39 14.64 10.65
N PHE A 94 -7.78 15.26 9.54
CA PHE A 94 -8.16 14.54 8.32
C PHE A 94 -7.00 13.79 7.66
N ASN A 95 -5.79 14.36 7.68
CA ASN A 95 -4.60 13.70 7.13
C ASN A 95 -4.15 12.52 8.00
N ILE A 96 -4.20 12.62 9.33
CA ILE A 96 -3.95 11.49 10.23
C ILE A 96 -5.00 10.40 10.03
N LEU A 97 -6.28 10.76 9.88
CA LEU A 97 -7.35 9.80 9.60
C LEU A 97 -7.11 9.04 8.29
N THR A 98 -6.68 9.76 7.24
CA THR A 98 -6.29 9.14 5.96
C THR A 98 -5.14 8.14 6.15
N MET A 99 -4.12 8.53 6.93
CA MET A 99 -2.98 7.67 7.26
C MET A 99 -3.42 6.41 8.03
N ALA A 100 -4.36 6.53 8.97
CA ALA A 100 -4.90 5.40 9.72
C ALA A 100 -5.70 4.44 8.83
N ILE A 101 -6.61 4.96 7.98
CA ILE A 101 -7.40 4.15 7.04
C ILE A 101 -6.47 3.41 6.07
N SER A 102 -5.47 4.09 5.51
CA SER A 102 -4.51 3.46 4.61
C SER A 102 -3.71 2.35 5.31
N SER A 103 -3.28 2.57 6.55
CA SER A 103 -2.54 1.59 7.34
C SER A 103 -3.39 0.35 7.64
N TRP A 104 -4.65 0.53 8.04
CA TRP A 104 -5.57 -0.59 8.25
C TRP A 104 -5.84 -1.37 6.95
N CYS A 105 -5.98 -0.69 5.81
CA CYS A 105 -6.15 -1.37 4.52
C CYS A 105 -4.92 -2.20 4.14
N MET A 106 -3.71 -1.69 4.37
CA MET A 106 -2.46 -2.41 4.09
C MET A 106 -2.26 -3.63 5.00
N ILE A 107 -2.75 -3.60 6.24
CA ILE A 107 -2.63 -4.73 7.18
C ILE A 107 -3.72 -5.76 6.92
N PHE A 108 -4.99 -5.34 6.82
CA PHE A 108 -6.12 -6.27 6.72
C PHE A 108 -6.35 -6.79 5.30
N GLY A 109 -6.00 -6.03 4.26
CA GLY A 109 -6.18 -6.43 2.87
C GLY A 109 -5.50 -7.76 2.53
N PRO A 110 -4.17 -7.87 2.68
CA PRO A 110 -3.44 -9.13 2.47
C PRO A 110 -3.81 -10.20 3.50
N GLY A 111 -4.07 -9.81 4.75
CA GLY A 111 -4.41 -10.76 5.83
C GLY A 111 -5.68 -11.55 5.55
N LEU A 112 -6.71 -10.89 4.99
CA LEU A 112 -7.96 -11.53 4.58
C LEU A 112 -7.79 -12.38 3.31
N ALA A 113 -6.90 -11.98 2.40
CA ALA A 113 -6.63 -12.72 1.16
C ALA A 113 -5.95 -14.07 1.40
N ILE A 114 -5.11 -14.19 2.43
CA ILE A 114 -4.33 -15.42 2.70
C ILE A 114 -5.08 -16.38 3.64
N ARG A 115 -5.84 -15.87 4.60
CA ARG A 115 -6.44 -16.69 5.68
C ARG A 115 -7.93 -16.99 5.50
N GLY A 116 -8.58 -16.32 4.57
CA GLY A 116 -10.02 -16.45 4.40
C GLY A 116 -10.41 -17.73 3.63
N PRO A 117 -11.66 -18.18 3.76
CA PRO A 117 -12.21 -19.28 2.95
C PRO A 117 -12.26 -18.90 1.47
N ASP A 118 -12.58 -19.86 0.59
CA ASP A 118 -12.72 -19.61 -0.84
C ASP A 118 -13.64 -18.40 -1.13
N GLY A 119 -13.19 -17.51 -2.03
CA GLY A 119 -13.88 -16.25 -2.34
C GLY A 119 -13.55 -15.05 -1.42
N SER A 120 -12.90 -15.27 -0.27
CA SER A 120 -12.47 -14.19 0.65
C SER A 120 -11.55 -13.16 0.00
N MET A 121 -10.71 -13.59 -0.95
CA MET A 121 -9.80 -12.73 -1.69
C MET A 121 -10.54 -11.66 -2.52
N SER A 122 -11.64 -12.05 -3.19
CA SER A 122 -12.47 -11.10 -3.95
C SER A 122 -13.14 -10.08 -3.03
N ARG A 123 -13.63 -10.54 -1.87
CA ARG A 123 -14.20 -9.66 -0.83
C ARG A 123 -13.16 -8.69 -0.25
N ALA A 124 -11.93 -9.15 -0.04
CA ALA A 124 -10.85 -8.29 0.44
C ALA A 124 -10.54 -7.16 -0.54
N VAL A 125 -10.43 -7.48 -1.84
CA VAL A 125 -10.21 -6.48 -2.90
C VAL A 125 -11.37 -5.49 -3.00
N ALA A 126 -12.62 -5.97 -2.94
CA ALA A 126 -13.80 -5.11 -2.93
C ALA A 126 -13.80 -4.13 -1.74
N GLY A 127 -13.46 -4.62 -0.55
CA GLY A 127 -13.30 -3.79 0.65
C GLY A 127 -12.22 -2.71 0.49
N MET A 128 -11.03 -3.10 0.01
CA MET A 128 -9.94 -2.15 -0.26
C MET A 128 -10.35 -1.06 -1.27
N TYR A 129 -11.14 -1.41 -2.29
CA TYR A 129 -11.63 -0.45 -3.27
C TYR A 129 -12.59 0.58 -2.66
N GLN A 130 -13.50 0.15 -1.79
CA GLN A 130 -14.44 1.03 -1.10
C GLN A 130 -13.71 1.96 -0.13
N GLU A 131 -12.81 1.43 0.69
CA GLU A 131 -12.01 2.22 1.64
C GLU A 131 -11.10 3.22 0.93
N ARG A 132 -10.54 2.86 -0.23
CA ARG A 132 -9.74 3.80 -1.04
C ARG A 132 -10.52 5.05 -1.42
N LYS A 133 -11.81 4.93 -1.76
CA LYS A 133 -12.66 6.08 -2.10
C LYS A 133 -12.82 7.02 -0.89
N TRP A 134 -12.98 6.46 0.30
CA TRP A 134 -13.10 7.23 1.55
C TRP A 134 -11.77 7.89 1.93
N ALA A 135 -10.66 7.15 1.91
CA ALA A 135 -9.34 7.67 2.18
C ALA A 135 -9.00 8.85 1.24
N LEU A 136 -9.27 8.72 -0.06
CA LEU A 136 -9.06 9.81 -1.01
C LEU A 136 -9.93 11.04 -0.71
N ARG A 137 -11.19 10.86 -0.30
CA ARG A 137 -12.06 11.99 0.08
C ARG A 137 -11.50 12.74 1.28
N PHE A 138 -11.10 12.03 2.34
CA PHE A 138 -10.51 12.65 3.53
C PHE A 138 -9.18 13.34 3.22
N PHE A 139 -8.35 12.75 2.37
CA PHE A 139 -7.11 13.37 1.88
C PHE A 139 -7.38 14.70 1.18
N TRP A 140 -8.35 14.73 0.25
CA TRP A 140 -8.75 15.95 -0.45
C TRP A 140 -9.30 17.01 0.51
N PHE A 141 -10.11 16.62 1.49
CA PHE A 141 -10.56 17.56 2.53
C PHE A 141 -9.38 18.12 3.32
N GLY A 142 -8.41 17.28 3.73
CA GLY A 142 -7.17 17.72 4.37
C GLY A 142 -6.41 18.77 3.56
N ILE A 143 -6.25 18.54 2.24
CA ILE A 143 -5.63 19.50 1.32
C ILE A 143 -6.41 20.83 1.26
N LEU A 144 -7.74 20.78 1.22
CA LEU A 144 -8.55 22.01 1.19
C LEU A 144 -8.42 22.79 2.50
N PHE A 145 -8.48 22.12 3.66
CA PHE A 145 -8.36 22.77 4.96
C PHE A 145 -6.96 23.35 5.20
N ILE A 146 -5.88 22.70 4.77
CA ILE A 146 -4.53 23.29 4.88
C ILE A 146 -4.41 24.55 4.01
N MET A 147 -4.96 24.55 2.80
CA MET A 147 -4.93 25.73 1.92
C MET A 147 -5.72 26.91 2.52
N LEU A 148 -6.91 26.65 3.07
CA LEU A 148 -7.70 27.66 3.78
C LEU A 148 -6.96 28.18 5.02
N SER A 149 -6.28 27.29 5.75
CA SER A 149 -5.42 27.68 6.88
C SER A 149 -4.26 28.55 6.44
N SER A 150 -3.62 28.28 5.29
CA SER A 150 -2.54 29.11 4.75
C SER A 150 -3.04 30.50 4.36
N ILE A 151 -4.26 30.62 3.81
CA ILE A 151 -4.89 31.92 3.54
C ILE A 151 -5.07 32.68 4.86
N ALA A 152 -5.69 32.05 5.88
CA ALA A 152 -5.90 32.67 7.19
C ALA A 152 -4.58 33.14 7.84
N LEU A 153 -3.51 32.34 7.69
CA LEU A 153 -2.17 32.73 8.15
C LEU A 153 -1.61 33.93 7.39
N GLY A 154 -1.85 34.02 6.08
CA GLY A 154 -1.45 35.17 5.26
C GLY A 154 -2.09 36.47 5.72
N TRP A 155 -3.38 36.45 6.05
CA TRP A 155 -4.09 37.60 6.64
C TRP A 155 -3.58 37.97 8.04
N LEU A 156 -3.01 37.02 8.77
CA LEU A 156 -2.44 37.25 10.09
C LEU A 156 -1.03 37.86 10.00
N LYS A 157 -0.27 37.55 8.94
CA LYS A 157 1.14 37.91 8.79
C LYS A 157 1.41 39.15 7.94
N PHE A 158 0.57 39.43 6.94
CA PHE A 158 0.84 40.46 5.93
C PHE A 158 -0.22 41.57 5.95
N ASP A 159 0.16 42.73 5.41
CA ASP A 159 -0.76 43.83 5.15
C ASP A 159 -1.92 43.39 4.24
N ALA A 160 -3.09 44.02 4.39
CA ALA A 160 -4.32 43.68 3.67
C ALA A 160 -4.13 43.60 2.14
N TYR A 161 -3.34 44.49 1.54
CA TYR A 161 -3.10 44.46 0.09
C TYR A 161 -2.32 43.21 -0.34
N ILE A 162 -1.28 42.84 0.42
CA ILE A 162 -0.44 41.67 0.14
C ILE A 162 -1.26 40.40 0.42
N ALA A 163 -1.99 40.35 1.53
CA ALA A 163 -2.85 39.23 1.90
C ALA A 163 -3.95 38.97 0.87
N ALA A 164 -4.57 40.03 0.32
CA ALA A 164 -5.56 39.92 -0.75
C ALA A 164 -4.97 39.32 -2.03
N SER A 165 -3.75 39.73 -2.40
CA SER A 165 -3.08 39.17 -3.58
C SER A 165 -2.78 37.67 -3.42
N MET A 166 -2.26 37.25 -2.26
CA MET A 166 -2.01 35.84 -1.94
C MET A 166 -3.31 35.03 -1.93
N THR A 167 -4.36 35.55 -1.32
CA THR A 167 -5.68 34.90 -1.27
C THR A 167 -6.23 34.67 -2.67
N THR A 168 -6.06 35.65 -3.57
CA THR A 168 -6.50 35.53 -4.97
C THR A 168 -5.78 34.40 -5.68
N VAL A 169 -4.46 34.29 -5.51
CA VAL A 169 -3.67 33.19 -6.11
C VAL A 169 -4.10 31.82 -5.56
N PHE A 170 -4.28 31.70 -4.23
CA PHE A 170 -4.75 30.45 -3.63
C PHE A 170 -6.16 30.08 -4.07
N LEU A 171 -7.08 31.05 -4.18
CA LEU A 171 -8.45 30.79 -4.67
C LEU A 171 -8.45 30.31 -6.12
N VAL A 172 -7.70 30.95 -7.00
CA VAL A 172 -7.54 30.50 -8.40
C VAL A 172 -6.98 29.09 -8.43
N PHE A 173 -5.96 28.79 -7.60
CA PHE A 173 -5.40 27.45 -7.51
C PHE A 173 -6.41 26.41 -7.01
N ILE A 174 -7.20 26.71 -5.97
CA ILE A 174 -8.24 25.83 -5.44
C ILE A 174 -9.31 25.54 -6.50
N VAL A 175 -9.78 26.58 -7.21
CA VAL A 175 -10.78 26.44 -8.28
C VAL A 175 -10.21 25.63 -9.44
N ALA A 176 -9.00 25.95 -9.90
CA ALA A 176 -8.33 25.22 -10.98
C ALA A 176 -8.09 23.74 -10.62
N MET A 177 -7.63 23.47 -9.40
CA MET A 177 -7.41 22.12 -8.88
C MET A 177 -8.72 21.34 -8.79
N THR A 178 -9.79 21.95 -8.26
CA THR A 178 -11.11 21.31 -8.16
C THR A 178 -11.71 21.06 -9.54
N TYR A 179 -11.58 22.02 -10.47
CA TYR A 179 -12.00 21.89 -11.86
C TYR A 179 -11.24 20.77 -12.57
N TYR A 180 -9.91 20.74 -12.47
CA TYR A 180 -9.09 19.72 -13.10
C TYR A 180 -9.40 18.32 -12.56
N MET A 181 -9.55 18.19 -11.23
CA MET A 181 -9.84 16.90 -10.62
C MET A 181 -11.22 16.36 -10.99
N THR A 182 -12.23 17.23 -11.11
CA THR A 182 -13.60 16.83 -11.46
C THR A 182 -13.82 16.63 -12.95
N ASN A 183 -13.27 17.50 -13.80
CA ASN A 183 -13.54 17.54 -15.23
C ASN A 183 -12.49 16.85 -16.10
N VAL A 184 -11.23 16.73 -15.65
CA VAL A 184 -10.17 16.10 -16.45
C VAL A 184 -9.86 14.71 -15.93
N THR A 185 -9.54 14.59 -14.63
CA THR A 185 -9.08 13.32 -14.07
C THR A 185 -10.19 12.28 -14.04
N ARG A 186 -11.37 12.61 -13.50
CA ARG A 186 -12.47 11.64 -13.37
C ARG A 186 -12.96 11.04 -14.69
N PRO A 187 -13.28 11.81 -15.75
CA PRO A 187 -13.82 11.22 -16.97
C PRO A 187 -12.77 10.43 -17.76
N ARG A 188 -11.49 10.78 -17.69
CA ARG A 188 -10.43 10.08 -18.42
C ARG A 188 -10.22 8.63 -17.96
N PHE A 189 -10.60 8.32 -16.72
CA PHE A 189 -10.56 6.98 -16.16
C PHE A 189 -11.93 6.29 -16.11
N ARG A 190 -12.99 6.91 -16.64
CA ARG A 190 -14.28 6.22 -16.80
C ARG A 190 -14.26 5.46 -18.12
N PHE A 191 -14.38 4.14 -18.03
CA PHE A 191 -14.63 3.33 -19.21
C PHE A 191 -15.95 3.75 -19.89
N PRO A 192 -16.00 3.81 -21.23
CA PRO A 192 -17.26 3.99 -21.96
C PRO A 192 -18.27 2.94 -21.49
N LYS A 193 -19.48 3.38 -21.13
CA LYS A 193 -20.52 2.49 -20.58
C LYS A 193 -20.85 1.32 -21.52
N ASP A 194 -20.69 1.50 -22.83
CA ASP A 194 -20.96 0.47 -23.84
C ASP A 194 -19.92 -0.66 -23.87
N HIS A 195 -18.70 -0.44 -23.37
CA HIS A 195 -17.61 -1.42 -23.41
C HIS A 195 -17.20 -1.93 -22.03
N SER A 196 -17.82 -1.44 -20.95
CA SER A 196 -17.65 -2.04 -19.63
C SER A 196 -18.38 -3.38 -19.57
N ARG A 197 -17.78 -4.43 -20.13
CA ARG A 197 -18.08 -5.79 -19.70
C ARG A 197 -17.67 -5.87 -18.24
N ARG A 198 -18.61 -5.55 -17.34
CA ARG A 198 -18.43 -5.72 -15.90
C ARG A 198 -17.98 -7.16 -15.71
N PRO A 199 -16.73 -7.42 -15.29
CA PRO A 199 -16.31 -8.78 -15.07
C PRO A 199 -17.24 -9.32 -13.98
N LYS A 200 -18.05 -10.33 -14.32
CA LYS A 200 -18.93 -11.00 -13.34
C LYS A 200 -18.13 -11.49 -12.11
N ALA A 201 -16.81 -11.62 -12.25
CA ALA A 201 -15.84 -11.90 -11.19
C ALA A 201 -15.83 -10.90 -10.02
N PHE A 202 -16.35 -9.67 -10.19
CA PHE A 202 -16.44 -8.69 -9.11
C PHE A 202 -17.76 -8.72 -8.32
N PHE A 203 -18.77 -9.46 -8.79
CA PHE A 203 -19.99 -9.66 -8.04
C PHE A 203 -19.77 -10.79 -7.03
N VAL A 204 -19.32 -10.42 -5.83
CA VAL A 204 -19.37 -11.33 -4.67
C VAL A 204 -20.79 -11.31 -4.15
N ASP A 205 -21.49 -12.44 -4.25
CA ASP A 205 -22.87 -12.63 -3.77
C ASP A 205 -23.90 -11.66 -4.38
N GLY A 206 -23.67 -11.12 -5.57
CA GLY A 206 -24.56 -10.11 -6.17
C GLY A 206 -24.35 -8.68 -5.66
N TYR A 207 -23.31 -8.43 -4.87
CA TYR A 207 -22.91 -7.08 -4.45
C TYR A 207 -22.02 -6.39 -5.49
N ASP A 208 -22.43 -5.22 -5.98
CA ASP A 208 -21.60 -4.35 -6.83
C ASP A 208 -20.85 -3.32 -5.94
N PRO A 209 -19.53 -3.46 -5.72
CA PRO A 209 -18.76 -2.55 -4.87
C PRO A 209 -18.58 -1.15 -5.48
N GLU A 210 -18.89 -0.96 -6.76
CA GLU A 210 -18.83 0.37 -7.38
C GLU A 210 -20.06 1.21 -7.05
N THR A 211 -21.24 0.58 -7.08
CA THR A 211 -22.53 1.23 -6.86
C THR A 211 -23.07 1.07 -5.44
N GLY A 212 -22.54 0.12 -4.68
CA GLY A 212 -23.03 -0.25 -3.35
C GLY A 212 -24.40 -0.91 -3.37
N LYS A 213 -24.88 -1.36 -4.54
CA LYS A 213 -26.18 -2.01 -4.70
C LYS A 213 -26.00 -3.53 -4.77
N PHE A 214 -26.88 -4.24 -4.08
CA PHE A 214 -27.11 -5.66 -4.33
C PHE A 214 -27.95 -5.77 -5.60
N GLU A 215 -27.39 -6.33 -6.67
CA GLU A 215 -28.18 -6.90 -7.76
C GLU A 215 -28.77 -8.21 -7.24
N GLY A 216 -29.74 -8.08 -6.32
CA GLY A 216 -30.59 -9.19 -5.94
C GLY A 216 -31.29 -9.67 -7.20
N THR A 217 -31.19 -10.97 -7.44
CA THR A 217 -31.95 -11.72 -8.43
C THR A 217 -33.36 -11.13 -8.48
N THR A 218 -33.64 -10.32 -9.49
CA THR A 218 -35.01 -10.03 -9.87
C THR A 218 -35.52 -11.38 -10.34
N ALA A 219 -36.09 -12.13 -9.41
CA ALA A 219 -36.87 -13.31 -9.72
C ALA A 219 -37.90 -12.81 -10.73
N THR A 220 -37.70 -13.13 -12.00
CA THR A 220 -38.62 -12.83 -13.08
C THR A 220 -39.98 -13.34 -12.63
N PRO A 221 -40.96 -12.46 -12.33
CA PRO A 221 -42.28 -12.90 -11.92
C PRO A 221 -43.02 -13.28 -13.21
N GLY A 222 -42.91 -14.53 -13.65
CA GLY A 222 -43.57 -14.90 -14.90
C GLY A 222 -43.24 -16.27 -15.47
N THR A 223 -43.55 -17.34 -14.72
CA THR A 223 -44.22 -18.54 -15.28
C THR A 223 -44.77 -19.34 -14.09
N ALA A 224 -45.96 -18.92 -13.64
CA ALA A 224 -46.83 -19.80 -12.90
C ALA A 224 -47.41 -20.81 -13.91
N GLU A 225 -46.87 -22.03 -13.94
CA GLU A 225 -47.57 -23.15 -14.54
C GLU A 225 -47.82 -24.21 -13.46
N THR A 226 -49.11 -24.31 -13.17
CA THR A 226 -49.88 -25.19 -12.32
C THR A 226 -49.36 -26.63 -12.26
N ALA A 227 -48.99 -27.09 -11.07
CA ALA A 227 -49.15 -28.49 -10.69
C ALA A 227 -49.35 -28.61 -9.17
N SER A 228 -50.63 -28.69 -8.81
CA SER A 228 -51.14 -29.18 -7.55
C SER A 228 -50.47 -30.51 -7.19
N ASN A 229 -49.85 -30.60 -6.00
CA ASN A 229 -50.10 -31.77 -5.17
C ASN A 229 -49.95 -31.44 -3.69
N ALA A 230 -51.03 -31.73 -2.97
CA ALA A 230 -51.18 -31.62 -1.53
C ALA A 230 -50.31 -32.66 -0.82
N GLY A 231 -49.88 -32.36 0.40
CA GLY A 231 -49.26 -33.35 1.27
C GLY A 231 -48.45 -32.74 2.41
N ASP A 232 -49.17 -32.30 3.44
CA ASP A 232 -48.85 -32.54 4.85
C ASP A 232 -47.64 -31.87 5.54
N LEU A 233 -48.02 -31.08 6.56
CA LEU A 233 -47.54 -31.13 7.95
C LEU A 233 -46.02 -31.01 8.18
N ASN A 234 -45.59 -29.95 8.85
CA ASN A 234 -45.47 -29.98 10.32
C ASN A 234 -44.90 -28.64 10.85
N THR A 235 -45.58 -28.15 11.87
CA THR A 235 -45.21 -27.11 12.83
C THR A 235 -43.76 -27.19 13.32
N ASN A 236 -43.11 -26.03 13.45
CA ASN A 236 -42.55 -25.63 14.75
C ASN A 236 -42.21 -24.14 14.79
N ALA A 237 -42.97 -23.45 15.64
CA ALA A 237 -42.67 -22.12 16.13
C ALA A 237 -41.36 -22.14 16.93
N ARG A 238 -40.48 -21.17 16.71
CA ARG A 238 -39.53 -20.75 17.74
C ARG A 238 -39.31 -19.25 17.70
N SER A 239 -39.80 -18.62 18.74
CA SER A 239 -39.64 -17.21 19.05
C SER A 239 -38.19 -16.86 19.40
N SER A 240 -37.93 -15.56 19.30
CA SER A 240 -37.02 -14.76 20.13
C SER A 240 -35.52 -15.05 20.06
N ARG A 241 -34.76 -14.08 19.53
CA ARG A 241 -33.85 -13.28 20.37
C ARG A 241 -33.32 -12.02 19.67
N SER A 242 -33.73 -10.89 20.23
CA SER A 242 -32.96 -9.65 20.21
C SER A 242 -31.59 -9.90 20.86
N GLN A 243 -30.51 -9.54 20.17
CA GLN A 243 -29.20 -9.35 20.79
C GLN A 243 -28.75 -7.91 20.60
N SER A 244 -28.99 -7.17 21.67
CA SER A 244 -28.31 -5.94 22.08
C SER A 244 -26.80 -6.11 22.01
N THR A 245 -26.14 -5.28 21.20
CA THR A 245 -24.70 -5.06 21.23
C THR A 245 -24.34 -4.26 22.49
N ARG A 246 -23.84 -4.94 23.52
CA ARG A 246 -23.13 -4.29 24.63
C ARG A 246 -21.66 -4.13 24.27
N PHE A 247 -21.24 -2.88 24.22
CA PHE A 247 -19.87 -2.45 24.49
C PHE A 247 -19.43 -3.00 25.86
N SER A 248 -18.30 -3.70 25.92
CA SER A 248 -17.59 -3.96 27.17
C SER A 248 -16.09 -3.86 26.92
N THR A 249 -15.49 -3.05 27.78
CA THR A 249 -14.08 -2.73 27.96
C THR A 249 -13.17 -3.94 28.19
N ALA A 250 -11.89 -3.74 27.87
CA ALA A 250 -10.73 -4.62 28.07
C ALA A 250 -10.63 -5.22 29.49
N PRO A 251 -9.77 -6.25 29.71
CA PRO A 251 -8.36 -5.94 30.01
C PRO A 251 -7.30 -7.00 29.61
N THR A 252 -6.03 -6.58 29.78
CA THR A 252 -4.82 -7.35 30.14
C THR A 252 -4.14 -8.26 29.11
N LEU A 253 -3.11 -7.68 28.51
CA LEU A 253 -1.72 -8.17 28.46
C LEU A 253 -1.47 -9.50 29.21
N SER A 254 -1.20 -10.56 28.46
CA SER A 254 -0.34 -11.64 28.93
C SER A 254 0.67 -12.02 27.84
N SER A 255 1.92 -12.04 28.29
CA SER A 255 3.14 -12.43 27.63
C SER A 255 3.01 -13.76 26.87
N ARG A 256 3.26 -13.75 25.55
CA ARG A 256 3.69 -14.95 24.83
C ARG A 256 4.96 -14.67 24.05
N ARG A 257 6.05 -14.90 24.76
CA ARG A 257 7.44 -15.00 24.33
C ARG A 257 7.60 -16.20 23.38
N GLY A 258 8.29 -15.98 22.26
CA GLY A 258 9.13 -17.00 21.63
C GLY A 258 8.52 -17.81 20.51
N GLN A 259 8.55 -17.27 19.30
CA GLN A 259 8.94 -18.01 18.09
C GLN A 259 9.41 -16.98 17.04
N GLN A 260 10.72 -16.76 16.99
CA GLN A 260 11.40 -16.04 15.90
C GLN A 260 11.27 -16.86 14.62
N PRO A 261 10.78 -16.30 13.51
CA PRO A 261 11.06 -16.79 12.17
C PRO A 261 12.31 -16.07 11.65
N THR A 262 13.47 -16.44 12.16
CA THR A 262 14.75 -16.22 11.47
C THR A 262 15.05 -17.60 10.87
N ASP A 263 14.98 -17.82 9.56
CA ASP A 263 16.16 -17.66 8.71
C ASP A 263 15.82 -17.58 7.20
N PHE A 264 14.54 -17.46 6.83
CA PHE A 264 14.14 -17.60 5.41
C PHE A 264 14.20 -16.30 4.58
N ASN A 265 14.53 -15.15 5.19
CA ASN A 265 14.47 -13.84 4.50
C ASN A 265 15.84 -13.13 4.34
N GLN A 266 16.91 -13.69 4.90
CA GLN A 266 18.23 -13.03 4.90
C GLN A 266 18.87 -13.02 3.50
N GLY A 267 18.57 -14.02 2.67
CA GLY A 267 19.05 -14.08 1.29
C GLY A 267 18.41 -13.05 0.36
N ASP A 268 17.13 -12.72 0.54
CA ASP A 268 16.43 -11.74 -0.29
C ASP A 268 16.86 -10.31 0.06
N GLU A 269 17.12 -10.02 1.34
CA GLU A 269 17.63 -8.73 1.79
C GLU A 269 19.06 -8.45 1.27
N GLN A 270 19.94 -9.47 1.25
CA GLN A 270 21.28 -9.36 0.66
C GLN A 270 21.25 -9.17 -0.87
N ARG A 271 20.32 -9.84 -1.57
CA ARG A 271 20.11 -9.66 -3.01
C ARG A 271 19.62 -8.25 -3.34
N GLU A 272 18.71 -7.70 -2.53
CA GLU A 272 18.21 -6.35 -2.72
C GLU A 272 19.30 -5.30 -2.46
N ALA A 273 20.11 -5.47 -1.40
CA ALA A 273 21.23 -4.59 -1.10
C ALA A 273 22.26 -4.54 -2.24
N THR A 274 22.60 -5.71 -2.80
CA THR A 274 23.53 -5.80 -3.95
C THR A 274 22.95 -5.14 -5.20
N SER A 275 21.64 -5.30 -5.45
CA SER A 275 20.95 -4.64 -6.56
C SER A 275 20.95 -3.11 -6.44
N LYS A 276 20.81 -2.56 -5.24
CA LYS A 276 20.88 -1.12 -4.98
C LYS A 276 22.28 -0.58 -5.24
N ALA A 277 23.32 -1.24 -4.72
CA ALA A 277 24.71 -0.85 -4.94
C ALA A 277 25.10 -0.82 -6.43
N LEU A 278 24.68 -1.82 -7.21
CA LEU A 278 24.95 -1.87 -8.66
C LEU A 278 24.24 -0.74 -9.43
N ARG A 279 23.03 -0.35 -9.00
CA ARG A 279 22.29 0.77 -9.60
C ARG A 279 22.97 2.11 -9.33
N GLU A 280 23.46 2.30 -8.11
CA GLU A 280 24.20 3.50 -7.73
C GLU A 280 25.51 3.65 -8.51
N ILE A 281 26.29 2.58 -8.66
CA ILE A 281 27.52 2.60 -9.48
C ILE A 281 27.22 2.95 -10.94
N ASN A 282 26.15 2.38 -11.53
CA ASN A 282 25.75 2.72 -12.89
C ASN A 282 25.26 4.17 -13.02
N TRP A 283 24.58 4.69 -12.00
CA TRP A 283 24.13 6.07 -11.98
C TRP A 283 25.31 7.05 -11.91
N LEU A 284 26.30 6.78 -11.06
CA LEU A 284 27.54 7.57 -10.96
C LEU A 284 28.37 7.54 -12.25
N LEU A 285 28.43 6.39 -12.91
CA LEU A 285 29.06 6.24 -14.23
C LEU A 285 28.34 7.10 -15.29
N GLY A 286 27.00 7.16 -15.25
CA GLY A 286 26.20 7.99 -16.15
C GLY A 286 26.39 9.49 -15.94
N GLN A 287 26.81 9.92 -14.75
CA GLN A 287 27.14 11.31 -14.45
C GLN A 287 28.59 11.70 -14.77
N GLY A 288 29.42 10.75 -15.22
CA GLY A 288 30.85 10.98 -15.46
C GLY A 288 31.65 11.21 -14.18
N LEU A 289 31.09 10.86 -13.01
CA LEU A 289 31.76 10.97 -11.70
C LEU A 289 32.70 9.81 -11.42
N LEU A 290 32.55 8.70 -12.16
CA LEU A 290 33.37 7.51 -12.04
C LEU A 290 33.96 7.15 -13.40
N THR A 291 35.24 6.78 -13.42
CA THR A 291 35.83 6.19 -14.62
C THR A 291 35.32 4.76 -14.86
N PRO A 292 35.29 4.26 -16.10
CA PRO A 292 34.86 2.89 -16.39
C PRO A 292 35.67 1.82 -15.63
N GLU A 293 36.95 2.10 -15.36
CA GLU A 293 37.85 1.21 -14.62
C GLU A 293 37.50 1.15 -13.12
N GLU A 294 37.24 2.30 -12.49
CA GLU A 294 36.77 2.37 -11.10
C GLU A 294 35.40 1.72 -10.94
N ALA A 295 34.49 1.90 -11.90
CA ALA A 295 33.18 1.25 -11.88
C ALA A 295 33.29 -0.27 -11.97
N ALA A 296 34.22 -0.80 -12.78
CA ALA A 296 34.48 -2.23 -12.87
C ALA A 296 35.06 -2.78 -11.55
N ALA A 297 36.00 -2.06 -10.93
CA ALA A 297 36.60 -2.44 -9.65
C ALA A 297 35.56 -2.46 -8.51
N GLN A 298 34.70 -1.45 -8.44
CA GLN A 298 33.65 -1.37 -7.41
C GLN A 298 32.56 -2.45 -7.60
N LYS A 299 32.17 -2.75 -8.84
CA LYS A 299 31.26 -3.87 -9.13
C LYS A 299 31.86 -5.21 -8.71
N ALA A 300 33.14 -5.45 -9.02
CA ALA A 300 33.84 -6.66 -8.62
C ALA A 300 33.94 -6.79 -7.09
N ALA A 301 34.17 -5.69 -6.38
CA ALA A 301 34.19 -5.65 -4.92
C ALA A 301 32.80 -5.97 -4.31
N ALA A 302 31.73 -5.39 -4.84
CA ALA A 302 30.36 -5.65 -4.39
C ALA A 302 29.95 -7.12 -4.59
N ILE A 303 30.31 -7.70 -5.74
CA ILE A 303 30.06 -9.13 -6.03
C ILE A 303 30.90 -10.03 -5.12
N ARG A 304 32.18 -9.69 -4.89
CA ARG A 304 33.06 -10.45 -3.98
C ARG A 304 32.53 -10.47 -2.55
N ASN A 305 32.02 -9.35 -2.05
CA ASN A 305 31.42 -9.28 -0.71
C ASN A 305 30.15 -10.14 -0.60
N HIS A 306 29.36 -10.27 -1.67
CA HIS A 306 28.21 -11.18 -1.69
C HIS A 306 28.63 -12.66 -1.72
N LEU A 307 29.68 -13.01 -2.45
CA LEU A 307 30.16 -14.40 -2.56
C LEU A 307 30.99 -14.85 -1.33
N GLY A 308 31.62 -13.91 -0.64
CA GLY A 308 32.60 -14.16 0.43
C GLY A 308 32.10 -14.94 1.65
N ASP A 309 30.80 -14.90 1.94
CA ASP A 309 30.24 -15.64 3.09
C ASP A 309 30.08 -17.14 2.81
N THR A 310 29.98 -17.57 1.55
CA THR A 310 29.74 -18.99 1.24
C THR A 310 31.02 -19.84 1.19
N THR A 311 32.19 -19.21 1.03
CA THR A 311 33.48 -19.92 0.91
C THR A 311 34.21 -20.11 2.24
N SER A 312 33.80 -19.43 3.31
CA SER A 312 34.40 -19.59 4.65
C SER A 312 34.04 -20.91 5.33
N GLU A 313 32.91 -21.53 4.98
CA GLU A 313 32.43 -22.73 5.67
C GLU A 313 32.97 -24.05 5.06
N ALA A 314 33.45 -24.03 3.81
CA ALA A 314 34.01 -25.20 3.14
C ALA A 314 35.51 -25.46 3.43
N ALA A 315 36.17 -24.61 4.23
CA ALA A 315 37.60 -24.70 4.51
C ALA A 315 37.96 -25.20 5.94
N SER A 316 36.98 -25.53 6.78
CA SER A 316 37.22 -25.92 8.19
C SER A 316 37.42 -27.43 8.44
N GLU A 317 37.43 -28.29 7.41
CA GLU A 317 37.78 -29.71 7.56
C GLU A 317 39.01 -30.07 6.72
N ARG A 318 40.22 -29.69 7.17
CA ARG A 318 41.44 -30.45 6.87
C ARG A 318 42.38 -30.53 8.08
N PRO A 319 42.95 -31.71 8.37
CA PRO A 319 43.75 -31.96 9.55
C PRO A 319 45.14 -31.32 9.44
N SER A 320 45.61 -30.88 10.60
CA SER A 320 46.88 -30.22 10.87
C SER A 320 48.10 -31.06 10.51
N LYS A 321 49.11 -30.41 9.90
CA LYS A 321 50.52 -30.84 9.97
C LYS A 321 51.44 -29.64 10.20
N PRO A 322 52.54 -29.81 10.94
CA PRO A 322 53.28 -28.70 11.55
C PRO A 322 54.51 -28.27 10.74
N SER A 323 55.02 -27.07 11.11
CA SER A 323 56.42 -26.63 11.05
C SER A 323 56.98 -26.12 9.71
N ARG A 324 57.33 -24.82 9.65
CA ARG A 324 58.72 -24.31 9.78
C ARG A 324 58.78 -22.78 9.58
N ARG A 325 59.45 -22.11 10.53
CA ARG A 325 60.00 -20.74 10.39
C ARG A 325 61.03 -20.70 9.25
N PRO A 326 61.26 -19.52 8.64
CA PRO A 326 62.46 -18.77 9.02
C PRO A 326 62.26 -17.25 9.14
N SER A 327 63.21 -16.69 9.89
CA SER A 327 63.46 -15.29 10.22
C SER A 327 64.27 -14.53 9.15
N PHE A 328 64.37 -13.20 9.35
CA PHE A 328 65.20 -12.17 8.67
C PHE A 328 64.53 -11.54 7.42
N PHE A 329 64.56 -10.22 7.16
CA PHE A 329 65.61 -9.22 7.39
C PHE A 329 65.03 -7.80 7.52
N ARG A 330 65.78 -6.96 8.22
CA ARG A 330 65.64 -5.52 8.53
C ARG A 330 65.86 -4.61 7.30
N SER A 331 65.13 -3.50 7.17
CA SER A 331 65.70 -2.23 6.67
C SER A 331 64.79 -1.02 6.91
N SER A 332 65.42 0.07 7.29
CA SER A 332 64.92 1.39 7.68
C SER A 332 65.11 2.43 6.57
N SER A 333 64.17 3.37 6.40
CA SER A 333 64.42 4.77 5.99
C SER A 333 63.07 5.52 6.10
N THR A 334 62.89 6.52 6.99
CA THR A 334 63.28 7.94 6.93
C THR A 334 62.93 8.66 5.63
N THR A 335 61.93 9.55 5.68
CA THR A 335 61.78 10.87 5.01
C THR A 335 60.29 11.25 5.04
N LYS A 336 59.81 12.51 5.06
CA LYS A 336 60.29 13.84 5.44
C LYS A 336 59.03 14.71 5.29
N LYS A 337 58.70 15.55 6.27
CA LYS A 337 57.69 16.64 6.14
C LYS A 337 58.17 17.64 5.06
N PRO A 338 57.29 18.39 4.38
CA PRO A 338 57.00 19.74 4.89
C PRO A 338 55.56 20.25 4.66
N THR A 339 55.30 21.32 5.39
CA THR A 339 54.09 22.16 5.53
C THR A 339 54.00 23.23 4.38
N PRO A 340 53.24 24.34 4.50
CA PRO A 340 51.97 24.69 3.81
C PRO A 340 52.08 25.84 2.77
N ALA A 341 50.96 26.17 2.11
CA ALA A 341 50.57 27.51 1.58
C ALA A 341 49.23 27.33 0.83
N ALA A 342 48.24 28.23 0.81
CA ALA A 342 48.05 29.57 1.35
C ALA A 342 46.54 29.79 1.56
#